data_AF-A0A8H3EU48-F1
#
_entry.id   AF-A0A8H3EU48-F1
#
_cell.length_a   1.000
_cell.length_b   1.000
_cell.length_c   1.000
_cell.angle_alpha   90.00
_cell.angle_beta   90.00
_cell.angle_gamma   90.00
#
_symmetry.space_group_name_H-M   'P 1'
#
loop_
_entity.id
_entity.type
_entity.pdbx_description
1 polymer ?
#
loop_
_entity_poly.entity_id
_entity_poly.type
_entity_poly.pdbx_seq_one_letter_code
_entity_poly.pdbx_strand_id
1 'polypeptide(L)'
;MAPGLIDPPQATPASSFAKASVGPKEAFIGGPQVFNKIAEEQGTEKQPAAAHPKYLPLWDPDTKYPPLEPFTHYEHGKDADPSFPELLRGATSVSELTPSTGSEVHGIQLSALTKEGKDQLALFVAQRKVVAFRDQNLADLPIQEALDFGSYFGRLHIHPTSGAPKGYPEVHLVHRGADDNTAMDLLKSRTNTVTWHSDVTYENQPPGTSFLYVLDTPAAGGDTLFANQVEAYNRLSPEFQKRLHGLRALHSGHEQAQNSKSRGSIVRREPVTSIHPLVRTHPATGEKAIYVNPQFTRYIIGYKQEESEYLLKFLYDHIALGQDFQTRVKWAPRTVVVWDNRVTAHSATLDWANGQRRHLARITPQAEAPTETPFNAHQQEFSESTKKLMNGNNGVTIQG
;
A
#
# COMPACT_ATOMS: atom_id res chain seq x y z
N MET A 1 -38.61 -39.10 -52.44
CA MET A 1 -38.13 -37.84 -53.05
C MET A 1 -37.80 -36.90 -51.91
N ALA A 2 -36.52 -36.63 -51.69
CA ALA A 2 -35.99 -35.95 -50.51
C ALA A 2 -36.45 -34.49 -50.40
N PRO A 3 -36.71 -33.98 -49.18
CA PRO A 3 -36.58 -32.56 -48.88
C PRO A 3 -35.17 -32.27 -48.35
N GLY A 4 -34.50 -31.32 -48.98
CA GLY A 4 -33.12 -30.92 -48.70
C GLY A 4 -32.90 -30.39 -47.28
N LEU A 5 -31.72 -30.71 -46.76
CA LEU A 5 -31.09 -30.08 -45.60
C LEU A 5 -30.85 -28.60 -45.93
N ILE A 6 -31.43 -27.70 -45.14
CA ILE A 6 -31.02 -26.31 -45.04
C ILE A 6 -30.27 -26.20 -43.72
N ASP A 7 -28.95 -26.01 -43.79
CA ASP A 7 -28.15 -25.70 -42.61
C ASP A 7 -28.58 -24.35 -42.01
N PRO A 8 -28.64 -24.22 -40.67
CA PRO A 8 -28.91 -22.93 -40.04
C PRO A 8 -27.75 -21.96 -40.34
N PRO A 9 -28.03 -20.65 -40.50
CA PRO A 9 -27.00 -19.67 -40.83
C PRO A 9 -25.91 -19.68 -39.75
N GLN A 10 -24.67 -19.90 -40.18
CA GLN A 10 -23.48 -19.73 -39.35
C GLN A 10 -23.48 -18.30 -38.81
N ALA A 11 -23.57 -18.16 -37.49
CA ALA A 11 -23.30 -16.91 -36.83
C ALA A 11 -21.86 -16.52 -37.14
N THR A 12 -21.69 -15.48 -37.94
CA THR A 12 -20.42 -14.77 -38.09
C THR A 12 -19.94 -14.39 -36.69
N PRO A 13 -18.66 -14.62 -36.32
CA PRO A 13 -18.14 -14.09 -35.08
C PRO A 13 -18.29 -12.58 -35.17
N ALA A 14 -19.08 -12.01 -34.26
CA ALA A 14 -19.16 -10.57 -34.10
C ALA A 14 -17.71 -10.07 -34.00
N SER A 15 -17.36 -9.17 -34.91
CA SER A 15 -16.07 -8.51 -34.91
C SER A 15 -15.78 -8.03 -33.49
N SER A 16 -14.63 -8.44 -32.97
CA SER A 16 -14.15 -8.05 -31.66
C SER A 16 -13.93 -6.55 -31.64
N PHE A 17 -14.98 -5.80 -31.34
CA PHE A 17 -14.82 -4.55 -30.63
C PHE A 17 -14.31 -4.94 -29.25
N ALA A 18 -13.01 -5.13 -29.15
CA ALA A 18 -12.31 -4.99 -27.89
C ALA A 18 -12.61 -3.56 -27.43
N LYS A 19 -13.69 -3.38 -26.65
CA LYS A 19 -13.72 -2.29 -25.69
C LYS A 19 -12.40 -2.44 -24.97
N ALA A 20 -11.54 -1.43 -25.06
CA ALA A 20 -10.46 -1.28 -24.13
C ALA A 20 -11.14 -1.19 -22.75
N SER A 21 -11.33 -2.33 -22.10
CA SER A 21 -11.52 -2.35 -20.67
C SER A 21 -10.26 -1.69 -20.18
N VAL A 22 -10.38 -0.45 -19.71
CA VAL A 22 -9.32 0.21 -18.96
C VAL A 22 -9.17 -0.68 -17.73
N GLY A 23 -8.34 -1.71 -17.85
CA GLY A 23 -8.02 -2.62 -16.76
C GLY A 23 -7.56 -1.77 -15.58
N PRO A 24 -7.76 -2.25 -14.35
CA PRO A 24 -7.46 -1.48 -13.17
C PRO A 24 -6.04 -0.93 -13.25
N LYS A 25 -5.87 0.36 -12.91
CA LYS A 25 -4.54 0.98 -12.88
C LYS A 25 -3.75 0.27 -11.77
N GLU A 26 -2.73 -0.49 -12.14
CA GLU A 26 -1.80 -1.11 -11.20
C GLU A 26 -0.59 -0.19 -10.96
N ALA A 27 -0.08 -0.17 -9.73
CA ALA A 27 1.17 0.49 -9.41
C ALA A 27 2.33 -0.03 -10.29
N PHE A 28 3.09 0.89 -10.88
CA PHE A 28 4.25 0.54 -11.70
C PHE A 28 5.45 0.17 -10.83
N ILE A 29 6.03 -0.99 -11.08
CA ILE A 29 7.29 -1.46 -10.51
C ILE A 29 8.12 -2.04 -11.67
N GLY A 30 9.43 -1.73 -11.69
CA GLY A 30 10.36 -2.29 -12.67
C GLY A 30 10.40 -3.82 -12.61
N GLY A 31 10.63 -4.45 -13.76
CA GLY A 31 10.69 -5.90 -13.91
C GLY A 31 12.03 -6.37 -14.47
N PRO A 32 12.23 -7.70 -14.62
CA PRO A 32 13.50 -8.26 -15.07
C PRO A 32 13.89 -7.81 -16.48
N GLN A 33 12.93 -7.49 -17.35
CA GLN A 33 13.20 -7.04 -18.73
C GLN A 33 13.87 -5.66 -18.81
N VAL A 34 13.64 -4.79 -17.82
CA VAL A 34 14.19 -3.43 -17.79
C VAL A 34 15.36 -3.31 -16.81
N PHE A 35 15.66 -4.35 -16.05
CA PHE A 35 16.72 -4.36 -15.06
C PHE A 35 18.09 -4.57 -15.72
N ASN A 36 18.98 -3.58 -15.60
CA ASN A 36 20.37 -3.68 -16.05
C ASN A 36 21.31 -3.86 -14.86
N LYS A 37 21.70 -5.12 -14.59
CA LYS A 37 22.54 -5.47 -13.45
C LYS A 37 23.88 -4.73 -13.43
N ILE A 38 24.55 -4.60 -14.58
CA ILE A 38 25.87 -3.95 -14.68
C ILE A 38 25.74 -2.47 -14.33
N ALA A 39 24.73 -1.78 -14.89
CA ALA A 39 24.46 -0.38 -14.58
C ALA A 39 24.14 -0.15 -13.10
N GLU A 40 23.47 -1.10 -12.45
CA GLU A 40 23.15 -1.01 -11.03
C GLU A 40 24.37 -1.29 -10.13
N GLU A 41 25.23 -2.23 -10.49
CA GLU A 41 26.41 -2.60 -9.69
C GLU A 41 27.60 -1.65 -9.89
N GLN A 42 27.75 -1.10 -11.10
CA GLN A 42 28.94 -0.32 -11.49
C GLN A 42 28.63 1.16 -11.74
N GLY A 43 27.35 1.52 -11.87
CA GLY A 43 26.91 2.85 -12.31
C GLY A 43 26.87 2.97 -13.83
N THR A 44 26.44 4.15 -14.28
CA THR A 44 26.43 4.57 -15.68
C THR A 44 27.19 5.90 -15.82
N GLU A 45 27.30 6.43 -17.04
CA GLU A 45 27.87 7.77 -17.25
C GLU A 45 27.09 8.88 -16.51
N LYS A 46 25.80 8.65 -16.22
CA LYS A 46 24.90 9.65 -15.62
C LYS A 46 24.65 9.42 -14.14
N GLN A 47 24.83 8.20 -13.65
CA GLN A 47 24.40 7.82 -12.32
C GLN A 47 25.43 6.93 -11.63
N PRO A 48 25.65 7.11 -10.31
CA PRO A 48 26.50 6.19 -9.57
C PRO A 48 25.89 4.79 -9.50
N ALA A 49 26.70 3.82 -9.09
CA ALA A 49 26.22 2.51 -8.65
C ALA A 49 25.15 2.65 -7.55
N ALA A 50 24.29 1.65 -7.40
CA ALA A 50 23.28 1.63 -6.34
C ALA A 50 23.94 1.76 -4.96
N ALA A 51 23.39 2.62 -4.09
CA ALA A 51 23.97 2.89 -2.77
C ALA A 51 23.99 1.66 -1.87
N HIS A 52 23.05 0.72 -2.07
CA HIS A 52 22.98 -0.53 -1.30
C HIS A 52 22.88 -1.78 -2.20
N PRO A 53 24.01 -2.27 -2.77
CA PRO A 53 24.01 -3.40 -3.72
C PRO A 53 23.42 -4.70 -3.14
N LYS A 54 23.49 -4.88 -1.80
CA LYS A 54 22.89 -6.04 -1.11
C LYS A 54 21.37 -6.15 -1.28
N TYR A 55 20.69 -5.06 -1.67
CA TYR A 55 19.26 -5.02 -1.95
C TYR A 55 18.91 -5.09 -3.44
N LEU A 56 19.86 -5.36 -4.34
CA LEU A 56 19.52 -5.47 -5.77
C LEU A 56 18.55 -6.63 -6.03
N PRO A 57 17.52 -6.42 -6.87
CA PRO A 57 16.46 -7.40 -7.08
C PRO A 57 16.94 -8.61 -7.86
N LEU A 58 16.48 -9.78 -7.41
CA LEU A 58 16.51 -11.02 -8.16
C LEU A 58 15.08 -11.51 -8.43
N TRP A 59 14.86 -11.94 -9.66
CA TRP A 59 13.63 -12.56 -10.11
C TRP A 59 13.89 -14.02 -10.43
N ASP A 60 13.89 -14.88 -9.42
CA ASP A 60 14.05 -16.32 -9.59
C ASP A 60 12.71 -16.95 -10.04
N PRO A 61 12.59 -17.44 -11.29
CA PRO A 61 11.36 -18.05 -11.78
C PRO A 61 11.11 -19.46 -11.23
N ASP A 62 12.18 -20.14 -10.77
CA ASP A 62 12.16 -21.54 -10.33
C ASP A 62 11.65 -21.66 -8.89
N THR A 63 11.85 -20.62 -8.07
CA THR A 63 11.29 -20.55 -6.73
C THR A 63 9.76 -20.46 -6.76
N LYS A 64 9.09 -21.39 -6.06
CA LYS A 64 7.65 -21.37 -5.79
C LYS A 64 7.38 -21.42 -4.28
N TYR A 65 6.34 -20.73 -3.85
CA TYR A 65 5.88 -20.69 -2.48
C TYR A 65 4.53 -21.41 -2.36
N PRO A 66 4.30 -22.11 -1.24
CA PRO A 66 3.00 -22.70 -0.98
C PRO A 66 1.93 -21.61 -0.79
N PRO A 67 0.64 -22.00 -0.85
CA PRO A 67 -0.45 -21.17 -0.37
C PRO A 67 -0.18 -20.65 1.04
N LEU A 68 -0.71 -19.46 1.34
CA LEU A 68 -0.61 -18.90 2.69
C LEU A 68 -1.59 -19.60 3.61
N GLU A 69 -1.07 -20.13 4.72
CA GLU A 69 -1.89 -20.67 5.79
C GLU A 69 -2.35 -19.56 6.74
N PRO A 70 -3.56 -19.66 7.31
CA PRO A 70 -4.00 -18.78 8.38
C PRO A 70 -3.03 -18.80 9.57
N PHE A 71 -2.92 -17.67 10.27
CA PHE A 71 -2.13 -17.56 11.50
C PHE A 71 -2.82 -16.65 12.51
N THR A 72 -2.52 -16.83 13.79
CA THR A 72 -3.00 -15.93 14.85
C THR A 72 -2.17 -14.66 14.84
N HIS A 73 -2.78 -13.54 14.46
CA HIS A 73 -2.17 -12.22 14.54
C HIS A 73 -2.32 -11.65 15.97
N TYR A 74 -1.25 -11.03 16.47
CA TYR A 74 -1.25 -10.32 17.75
C TYR A 74 -1.28 -8.81 17.50
N GLU A 75 -2.27 -8.12 18.05
CA GLU A 75 -2.43 -6.67 17.86
C GLU A 75 -1.58 -5.90 18.87
N HIS A 76 -0.33 -5.63 18.51
CA HIS A 76 0.63 -4.89 19.34
C HIS A 76 0.17 -3.47 19.72
N GLY A 77 -0.63 -2.82 18.90
CA GLY A 77 -1.15 -1.48 19.21
C GLY A 77 -2.07 -1.43 20.43
N LYS A 78 -2.59 -2.57 20.92
CA LYS A 78 -3.42 -2.63 22.13
C LYS A 78 -2.62 -2.56 23.43
N ASP A 79 -1.34 -2.90 23.39
CA ASP A 79 -0.45 -2.90 24.56
C ASP A 79 0.26 -1.55 24.75
N ALA A 80 0.09 -0.64 23.79
CA ALA A 80 0.79 0.64 23.76
C ALA A 80 0.33 1.58 24.88
N ASP A 81 1.28 2.25 25.51
CA ASP A 81 1.01 3.48 26.26
C ASP A 81 0.69 4.61 25.26
N PRO A 82 -0.53 5.20 25.28
CA PRO A 82 -0.95 6.21 24.32
C PRO A 82 -0.26 7.56 24.48
N SER A 83 0.56 7.76 25.53
CA SER A 83 1.41 8.94 25.69
C SER A 83 2.77 8.82 24.98
N PHE A 84 3.08 7.64 24.42
CA PHE A 84 4.27 7.33 23.62
C PHE A 84 5.64 7.62 24.28
N PRO A 85 5.85 7.32 25.59
CA PRO A 85 7.07 7.71 26.31
C PRO A 85 8.34 6.98 25.86
N GLU A 86 8.21 5.78 25.26
CA GLU A 86 9.34 4.99 24.75
C GLU A 86 9.61 5.27 23.28
N LEU A 87 8.54 5.39 22.47
CA LEU A 87 8.65 5.68 21.04
C LEU A 87 9.27 7.06 20.79
N LEU A 88 8.79 8.08 21.50
CA LEU A 88 9.22 9.46 21.29
C LEU A 88 10.35 9.87 22.22
N ARG A 89 10.95 8.91 22.95
CA ARG A 89 12.12 9.15 23.78
C ARG A 89 13.28 9.63 22.90
N GLY A 90 13.75 10.85 23.17
CA GLY A 90 14.85 11.45 22.41
C GLY A 90 14.46 11.97 21.03
N ALA A 91 13.15 12.00 20.69
CA ALA A 91 12.70 12.69 19.49
C ALA A 91 13.10 14.17 19.55
N THR A 92 13.80 14.65 18.53
CA THR A 92 14.20 16.06 18.44
C THR A 92 13.08 16.92 17.87
N SER A 93 12.21 16.33 17.06
CA SER A 93 10.97 16.96 16.61
C SER A 93 9.93 15.93 16.21
N VAL A 94 8.67 16.30 16.40
CA VAL A 94 7.49 15.58 15.91
C VAL A 94 6.57 16.64 15.30
N SER A 95 6.30 16.54 14.00
CA SER A 95 5.40 17.46 13.31
C SER A 95 4.28 16.70 12.60
N GLU A 96 3.08 17.26 12.61
CA GLU A 96 1.98 16.74 11.80
C GLU A 96 2.14 17.23 10.36
N LEU A 97 2.12 16.33 9.38
CA LEU A 97 2.17 16.70 7.97
C LEU A 97 0.82 17.28 7.52
N THR A 98 -0.27 16.67 8.00
CA THR A 98 -1.62 17.22 7.88
C THR A 98 -2.40 16.94 9.17
N PRO A 99 -3.53 17.62 9.42
CA PRO A 99 -4.23 17.49 10.70
C PRO A 99 -4.76 16.07 10.98
N SER A 100 -5.29 15.37 9.98
CA SER A 100 -5.92 14.05 10.19
C SER A 100 -5.02 12.86 9.87
N THR A 101 -3.88 13.07 9.21
CA THR A 101 -2.98 11.98 8.79
C THR A 101 -1.58 12.49 8.52
N GLY A 102 -0.58 11.62 8.65
CA GLY A 102 0.80 11.99 8.41
C GLY A 102 1.46 12.67 9.61
N SER A 103 2.59 12.13 10.02
CA SER A 103 3.53 12.80 10.90
C SER A 103 4.95 12.62 10.39
N GLU A 104 5.83 13.55 10.72
CA GLU A 104 7.26 13.45 10.52
C GLU A 104 7.96 13.45 11.88
N VAL A 105 8.92 12.54 12.07
CA VAL A 105 9.65 12.37 13.32
C VAL A 105 11.15 12.35 13.05
N HIS A 106 11.88 13.12 13.86
CA HIS A 106 13.34 13.19 13.87
C HIS A 106 13.89 12.80 15.25
N GLY A 107 15.16 12.37 15.29
CA GLY A 107 15.89 12.13 16.54
C GLY A 107 15.75 10.73 17.15
N ILE A 108 14.89 9.87 16.59
CA ILE A 108 14.75 8.47 17.03
C ILE A 108 15.34 7.50 16.01
N GLN A 109 15.72 6.30 16.41
CA GLN A 109 16.09 5.20 15.52
C GLN A 109 15.13 4.03 15.72
N LEU A 110 14.41 3.64 14.67
CA LEU A 110 13.47 2.52 14.73
C LEU A 110 14.15 1.21 15.17
N SER A 111 15.37 0.98 14.69
CA SER A 111 16.18 -0.18 15.04
C SER A 111 16.55 -0.29 16.52
N ALA A 112 16.47 0.81 17.27
CA ALA A 112 16.81 0.86 18.69
C ALA A 112 15.59 0.79 19.61
N LEU A 113 14.38 0.68 19.07
CA LEU A 113 13.16 0.63 19.88
C LEU A 113 13.10 -0.64 20.74
N THR A 114 12.76 -0.45 22.01
CA THR A 114 12.38 -1.52 22.94
C THR A 114 11.08 -2.19 22.50
N LYS A 115 10.68 -3.26 23.19
CA LYS A 115 9.37 -3.91 22.97
C LYS A 115 8.24 -2.88 23.11
N GLU A 116 8.25 -2.12 24.20
CA GLU A 116 7.25 -1.11 24.53
C GLU A 116 7.25 0.02 23.49
N GLY A 117 8.43 0.43 23.02
CA GLY A 117 8.56 1.39 21.92
C GLY A 117 7.96 0.89 20.59
N LYS A 118 8.06 -0.41 20.30
CA LYS A 118 7.44 -1.03 19.12
C LYS A 118 5.92 -1.15 19.26
N ASP A 119 5.40 -1.49 20.44
CA ASP A 119 3.95 -1.47 20.69
C ASP A 119 3.39 -0.04 20.48
N GLN A 120 4.07 0.96 21.05
CA GLN A 120 3.77 2.38 20.85
C GLN A 120 3.87 2.80 19.39
N LEU A 121 4.86 2.31 18.62
CA LEU A 121 4.96 2.56 17.18
C LEU A 121 3.72 2.05 16.44
N ALA A 122 3.25 0.84 16.75
CA ALA A 122 2.05 0.28 16.11
C ALA A 122 0.83 1.18 16.35
N LEU A 123 0.60 1.62 17.59
CA LEU A 123 -0.53 2.51 17.90
C LEU A 123 -0.36 3.91 17.29
N PHE A 124 0.84 4.50 17.37
CA PHE A 124 1.09 5.84 16.84
C PHE A 124 0.87 5.88 15.33
N VAL A 125 1.36 4.87 14.59
CA VAL A 125 1.12 4.73 13.15
C VAL A 125 -0.36 4.44 12.86
N ALA A 126 -1.05 3.61 13.65
CA ALA A 126 -2.48 3.38 13.48
C ALA A 126 -3.32 4.66 13.68
N GLN A 127 -2.91 5.54 14.60
CA GLN A 127 -3.56 6.83 14.83
C GLN A 127 -3.24 7.86 13.75
N ARG A 128 -1.96 8.02 13.38
CA ARG A 128 -1.49 8.98 12.37
C ARG A 128 -1.58 8.49 10.93
N LYS A 129 -1.95 7.22 10.75
CA LYS A 129 -2.13 6.46 9.51
C LYS A 129 -0.82 6.23 8.74
N VAL A 130 0.03 7.25 8.64
CA VAL A 130 1.38 7.19 8.07
C VAL A 130 2.33 8.10 8.85
N VAL A 131 3.56 7.66 9.04
CA VAL A 131 4.62 8.40 9.73
C VAL A 131 5.93 8.27 8.96
N ALA A 132 6.60 9.39 8.69
CA ALA A 132 7.93 9.44 8.11
C ALA A 132 8.98 9.63 9.22
N PHE A 133 9.85 8.65 9.40
CA PHE A 133 11.01 8.76 10.28
C PHE A 133 12.23 9.13 9.46
N ARG A 134 12.89 10.22 9.81
CA ARG A 134 14.06 10.75 9.10
C ARG A 134 15.37 10.22 9.69
N ASP A 135 16.43 10.25 8.90
CA ASP A 135 17.80 9.88 9.31
C ASP A 135 17.97 8.49 9.93
N GLN A 136 17.23 7.51 9.42
CA GLN A 136 17.22 6.12 9.91
C GLN A 136 18.39 5.30 9.37
N ASN A 137 18.83 4.31 10.15
CA ASN A 137 19.90 3.37 9.77
C ASN A 137 19.42 2.02 9.20
N LEU A 138 18.11 1.85 8.99
CA LEU A 138 17.52 0.55 8.64
C LEU A 138 18.11 -0.07 7.35
N ALA A 139 18.45 0.76 6.36
CA ALA A 139 19.11 0.34 5.11
C ALA A 139 20.57 -0.13 5.30
N ASP A 140 21.23 0.34 6.36
CA ASP A 140 22.63 0.05 6.63
C ASP A 140 22.81 -1.28 7.37
N LEU A 141 21.81 -1.68 8.16
CA LEU A 141 21.80 -2.94 8.93
C LEU A 141 21.93 -4.18 8.03
N PRO A 142 22.44 -5.32 8.55
CA PRO A 142 22.21 -6.61 7.92
C PRO A 142 20.72 -6.80 7.62
N ILE A 143 20.39 -7.33 6.44
CA ILE A 143 18.99 -7.46 6.00
C ILE A 143 18.17 -8.26 7.02
N GLN A 144 18.77 -9.30 7.60
CA GLN A 144 18.13 -10.10 8.64
C GLN A 144 17.71 -9.27 9.86
N GLU A 145 18.54 -8.34 10.34
CA GLU A 145 18.19 -7.50 11.51
C GLU A 145 17.00 -6.57 11.21
N ALA A 146 16.93 -6.04 9.98
CA ALA A 146 15.76 -5.26 9.55
C ALA A 146 14.50 -6.13 9.49
N LEU A 147 14.62 -7.37 9.02
CA LEU A 147 13.52 -8.35 9.01
C LEU A 147 13.09 -8.71 10.42
N ASP A 148 14.03 -8.98 11.32
CA ASP A 148 13.76 -9.31 12.73
C ASP A 148 12.99 -8.16 13.40
N PHE A 149 13.37 -6.90 13.13
CA PHE A 149 12.61 -5.74 13.59
C PHE A 149 11.17 -5.75 13.08
N GLY A 150 10.94 -5.94 11.77
CA GLY A 150 9.61 -5.95 11.18
C GLY A 150 8.76 -7.15 11.61
N SER A 151 9.39 -8.30 11.90
CA SER A 151 8.73 -9.54 12.30
C SER A 151 7.96 -9.41 13.62
N TYR A 152 8.34 -8.43 14.44
CA TYR A 152 7.63 -8.08 15.66
C TYR A 152 6.16 -7.77 15.40
N PHE A 153 5.84 -7.11 14.29
CA PHE A 153 4.48 -6.66 13.98
C PHE A 153 3.62 -7.74 13.30
N GLY A 154 4.17 -8.93 13.03
CA GLY A 154 3.46 -10.04 12.40
C GLY A 154 4.32 -10.87 11.45
N ARG A 155 3.75 -11.96 10.92
CA ARG A 155 4.40 -12.81 9.92
C ARG A 155 4.76 -11.99 8.69
N LEU A 156 6.02 -12.02 8.27
CA LEU A 156 6.47 -11.25 7.11
C LEU A 156 5.90 -11.82 5.81
N HIS A 157 5.33 -10.94 4.98
CA HIS A 157 4.81 -11.29 3.68
C HIS A 157 5.93 -11.54 2.68
N ILE A 158 5.81 -12.61 1.89
CA ILE A 158 6.66 -12.86 0.72
C ILE A 158 5.85 -12.52 -0.52
N HIS A 159 6.23 -11.46 -1.22
CA HIS A 159 5.47 -10.96 -2.35
C HIS A 159 5.61 -11.87 -3.59
N PRO A 160 4.49 -12.25 -4.25
CA PRO A 160 4.50 -13.28 -5.26
C PRO A 160 5.11 -12.83 -6.60
N THR A 161 5.11 -11.53 -6.90
CA THR A 161 5.39 -11.01 -8.25
C THR A 161 6.56 -10.03 -8.35
N SER A 162 7.14 -9.62 -7.22
CA SER A 162 8.26 -8.67 -7.18
C SER A 162 9.60 -9.36 -6.98
N GLY A 163 10.67 -8.69 -7.40
CA GLY A 163 12.04 -9.11 -7.10
C GLY A 163 12.36 -8.92 -5.63
N ALA A 164 13.30 -9.73 -5.12
CA ALA A 164 13.77 -9.68 -3.75
C ALA A 164 15.31 -9.75 -3.71
N PRO A 165 15.96 -9.27 -2.64
CA PRO A 165 17.37 -9.48 -2.42
C PRO A 165 17.71 -10.97 -2.34
N LYS A 166 18.93 -11.34 -2.72
CA LYS A 166 19.39 -12.73 -2.66
C LYS A 166 19.31 -13.27 -1.23
N GLY A 167 18.53 -14.35 -1.05
CA GLY A 167 18.39 -15.02 0.24
C GLY A 167 17.38 -14.39 1.21
N TYR A 168 16.72 -13.30 0.83
CA TYR A 168 15.77 -12.57 1.70
C TYR A 168 14.44 -12.32 0.99
N PRO A 169 13.65 -13.37 0.70
CA PRO A 169 12.41 -13.27 -0.08
C PRO A 169 11.31 -12.42 0.58
N GLU A 170 11.39 -12.18 1.88
CA GLU A 170 10.48 -11.34 2.68
C GLU A 170 10.65 -9.84 2.41
N VAL A 171 11.76 -9.43 1.77
CA VAL A 171 11.95 -8.03 1.36
C VAL A 171 11.35 -7.84 -0.03
N HIS A 172 10.30 -7.02 -0.09
CA HIS A 172 9.72 -6.56 -1.36
C HIS A 172 10.49 -5.33 -1.84
N LEU A 173 11.06 -5.38 -3.04
CA LEU A 173 11.74 -4.24 -3.66
C LEU A 173 10.84 -3.43 -4.59
N VAL A 174 10.76 -2.12 -4.33
CA VAL A 174 10.17 -1.15 -5.25
C VAL A 174 11.31 -0.48 -6.00
N HIS A 175 11.62 -1.02 -7.18
CA HIS A 175 12.82 -0.66 -7.94
C HIS A 175 12.46 -0.08 -9.32
N ARG A 176 13.09 1.05 -9.64
CA ARG A 176 13.24 1.63 -10.98
C ARG A 176 14.74 1.92 -11.14
N GLY A 177 15.37 1.26 -12.11
CA GLY A 177 16.82 1.27 -12.28
C GLY A 177 17.37 2.60 -12.79
N ALA A 178 18.70 2.72 -12.78
CA ALA A 178 19.38 3.81 -13.44
C ALA A 178 19.06 3.84 -14.93
N ASP A 179 18.83 5.05 -15.42
CA ASP A 179 18.47 5.42 -16.78
C ASP A 179 17.13 4.82 -17.29
N ASP A 180 16.37 4.16 -16.42
CA ASP A 180 15.04 3.64 -16.73
C ASP A 180 14.01 4.78 -16.81
N ASN A 181 13.37 4.92 -17.97
CA ASN A 181 12.29 5.88 -18.22
C ASN A 181 10.98 5.23 -18.65
N THR A 182 10.86 3.90 -18.55
CA THR A 182 9.69 3.15 -19.02
C THR A 182 8.40 3.51 -18.27
N ALA A 183 8.49 3.97 -17.02
CA ALA A 183 7.34 4.49 -16.27
C ALA A 183 6.64 5.66 -16.98
N MET A 184 7.38 6.45 -17.78
CA MET A 184 6.83 7.58 -18.54
C MET A 184 5.96 7.13 -19.72
N ASP A 185 6.11 5.89 -20.19
CA ASP A 185 5.29 5.35 -21.28
C ASP A 185 3.81 5.27 -20.90
N LEU A 186 3.50 5.19 -19.60
CA LEU A 186 2.12 5.27 -19.10
C LEU A 186 1.44 6.58 -19.55
N LEU A 187 2.18 7.69 -19.59
CA LEU A 187 1.66 9.01 -19.97
C LEU A 187 1.47 9.16 -21.48
N LYS A 188 1.95 8.22 -22.31
CA LYS A 188 1.64 8.20 -23.76
C LYS A 188 0.17 7.87 -24.03
N SER A 189 -0.47 7.11 -23.13
CA SER A 189 -1.86 6.65 -23.28
C SER A 189 -2.79 7.12 -22.16
N ARG A 190 -2.26 7.83 -21.17
CA ARG A 190 -2.99 8.25 -19.96
C ARG A 190 -2.65 9.69 -19.60
N THR A 191 -3.61 10.38 -19.00
CA THR A 191 -3.43 11.76 -18.51
C THR A 191 -2.83 11.84 -17.09
N ASN A 192 -2.75 10.71 -16.37
CA ASN A 192 -2.16 10.63 -15.03
C ASN A 192 -1.72 9.21 -14.67
N THR A 193 -0.93 9.09 -13.59
CA THR A 193 -0.37 7.84 -13.08
C THR A 193 -0.99 7.38 -11.74
N VAL A 194 -2.13 7.96 -11.36
CA VAL A 194 -2.83 7.69 -10.09
C VAL A 194 -3.21 6.22 -9.98
N THR A 195 -2.78 5.58 -8.90
CA THR A 195 -2.94 4.14 -8.62
C THR A 195 -3.22 3.92 -7.15
N TRP A 196 -4.35 4.42 -6.66
CA TRP A 196 -4.75 4.26 -5.26
C TRP A 196 -5.02 2.81 -4.89
N HIS A 197 -4.31 2.31 -3.88
CA HIS A 197 -4.52 0.97 -3.36
C HIS A 197 -4.09 0.82 -1.90
N SER A 198 -4.69 -0.15 -1.21
CA SER A 198 -4.09 -0.77 -0.04
C SER A 198 -3.40 -2.05 -0.52
N ASP A 199 -2.25 -2.37 0.05
CA ASP A 199 -1.43 -3.50 -0.35
C ASP A 199 -2.16 -4.83 -0.15
N VAL A 200 -2.08 -5.70 -1.17
CA VAL A 200 -2.35 -7.14 -1.10
C VAL A 200 -3.71 -7.47 -0.46
N THR A 201 -4.75 -6.67 -0.72
CA THR A 201 -6.07 -6.88 -0.12
C THR A 201 -6.83 -8.10 -0.68
N TYR A 202 -6.23 -8.84 -1.60
CA TYR A 202 -6.76 -10.11 -2.11
C TYR A 202 -6.40 -11.32 -1.25
N GLU A 203 -5.53 -11.17 -0.25
CA GLU A 203 -5.21 -12.23 0.70
C GLU A 203 -6.18 -12.24 1.88
N ASN A 204 -6.41 -13.41 2.49
CA ASN A 204 -7.31 -13.53 3.64
C ASN A 204 -6.83 -12.73 4.86
N GLN A 205 -5.52 -12.62 5.04
CA GLN A 205 -4.85 -11.84 6.09
C GLN A 205 -3.88 -10.83 5.44
N PRO A 206 -4.39 -9.68 4.96
CA PRO A 206 -3.59 -8.65 4.31
C PRO A 206 -2.54 -8.03 5.25
N PRO A 207 -1.61 -7.23 4.69
CA PRO A 207 -0.65 -6.48 5.48
C PRO A 207 -1.25 -5.50 6.50
N GLY A 208 -0.53 -5.31 7.60
CA GLY A 208 -0.78 -4.31 8.64
C GLY A 208 0.22 -3.15 8.60
N THR A 209 0.99 -2.99 9.67
CA THR A 209 2.04 -1.96 9.80
C THR A 209 3.19 -2.22 8.83
N SER A 210 3.20 -1.53 7.71
CA SER A 210 4.20 -1.72 6.64
C SER A 210 5.31 -0.69 6.73
N PHE A 211 6.54 -1.12 6.43
CA PHE A 211 7.76 -0.31 6.48
C PHE A 211 8.35 -0.20 5.09
N LEU A 212 8.56 1.01 4.59
CA LEU A 212 9.22 1.27 3.31
C LEU A 212 10.38 2.24 3.54
N TYR A 213 11.59 1.78 3.28
CA TYR A 213 12.80 2.56 3.50
C TYR A 213 13.57 2.77 2.21
N VAL A 214 14.08 3.99 2.05
CA VAL A 214 14.77 4.42 0.85
C VAL A 214 16.19 3.88 0.82
N LEU A 215 16.61 3.44 -0.36
CA LEU A 215 17.99 3.03 -0.67
C LEU A 215 18.60 4.05 -1.64
N ASP A 216 17.85 4.39 -2.69
CA ASP A 216 18.17 5.45 -3.64
C ASP A 216 16.89 6.23 -3.99
N THR A 217 17.00 7.55 -4.16
CA THR A 217 15.88 8.41 -4.56
C THR A 217 16.34 9.41 -5.62
N PRO A 218 15.48 9.78 -6.59
CA PRO A 218 15.75 10.92 -7.45
C PRO A 218 15.85 12.20 -6.62
N ALA A 219 16.54 13.21 -7.15
CA ALA A 219 16.70 14.50 -6.49
C ALA A 219 15.36 15.25 -6.34
N ALA A 220 14.42 15.01 -7.27
CA ALA A 220 13.06 15.50 -7.23
C ALA A 220 12.10 14.49 -7.88
N GLY A 221 10.88 14.42 -7.36
CA GLY A 221 9.86 13.47 -7.81
C GLY A 221 9.93 12.12 -7.09
N GLY A 222 9.00 11.23 -7.42
CA GLY A 222 8.93 9.89 -6.83
C GLY A 222 8.31 9.84 -5.43
N ASP A 223 7.58 10.89 -5.06
CA ASP A 223 6.84 10.96 -3.80
C ASP A 223 5.77 9.88 -3.69
N THR A 224 5.23 9.72 -2.48
CA THR A 224 4.13 8.79 -2.23
C THR A 224 3.00 9.53 -1.54
N LEU A 225 1.81 9.46 -2.13
CA LEU A 225 0.60 9.98 -1.51
C LEU A 225 -0.08 8.87 -0.73
N PHE A 226 -0.67 9.25 0.40
CA PHE A 226 -1.47 8.39 1.28
C PHE A 226 -2.83 9.05 1.49
N ALA A 227 -3.88 8.25 1.57
CA ALA A 227 -5.24 8.68 1.88
C ALA A 227 -5.70 8.02 3.18
N ASN A 228 -6.21 8.82 4.11
CA ASN A 228 -6.80 8.35 5.35
C ASN A 228 -8.20 7.76 5.09
N GLN A 229 -8.32 6.43 5.07
CA GLN A 229 -9.59 5.77 4.79
C GLN A 229 -10.59 5.84 5.96
N VAL A 230 -10.12 6.16 7.17
CA VAL A 230 -11.01 6.46 8.32
C VAL A 230 -11.69 7.80 8.11
N GLU A 231 -10.94 8.84 7.76
CA GLU A 231 -11.53 10.16 7.50
C GLU A 231 -12.40 10.14 6.23
N ALA A 232 -12.00 9.37 5.22
CA ALA A 232 -12.86 9.12 4.06
C ALA A 232 -14.21 8.52 4.48
N TYR A 233 -14.23 7.53 5.39
CA TYR A 233 -15.47 6.99 5.94
C TYR A 233 -16.29 8.04 6.72
N ASN A 234 -15.64 8.79 7.62
CA ASN A 234 -16.30 9.77 8.48
C ASN A 234 -16.99 10.91 7.71
N ARG A 235 -16.48 11.25 6.51
CA ARG A 235 -17.06 12.28 5.65
C ARG A 235 -18.32 11.85 4.89
N LEU A 236 -18.60 10.55 4.86
CA LEU A 236 -19.85 10.05 4.30
C LEU A 236 -21.02 10.44 5.21
N SER A 237 -22.18 10.76 4.63
CA SER A 237 -23.38 11.04 5.42
C SER A 237 -23.76 9.82 6.26
N PRO A 238 -24.41 10.01 7.42
CA PRO A 238 -24.85 8.88 8.26
C PRO A 238 -25.67 7.82 7.52
N GLU A 239 -26.54 8.23 6.59
CA GLU A 239 -27.33 7.31 5.78
C GLU A 239 -26.45 6.51 4.81
N PHE A 240 -25.41 7.14 4.24
CA PHE A 240 -24.49 6.44 3.37
C PHE A 240 -23.60 5.49 4.17
N GLN A 241 -23.09 5.91 5.33
CA GLN A 241 -22.39 5.02 6.27
C GLN A 241 -23.25 3.80 6.60
N LYS A 242 -24.50 4.00 7.05
CA LYS A 242 -25.46 2.92 7.33
C LYS A 242 -25.66 2.00 6.13
N ARG A 243 -25.73 2.55 4.91
CA ARG A 243 -25.91 1.77 3.68
C ARG A 243 -24.71 0.88 3.36
N LEU A 244 -23.50 1.31 3.71
CA LEU A 244 -22.28 0.55 3.43
C LEU A 244 -22.05 -0.60 4.42
N HIS A 245 -22.61 -0.51 5.63
CA HIS A 245 -22.44 -1.53 6.66
C HIS A 245 -23.01 -2.88 6.26
N GLY A 246 -22.26 -3.95 6.53
CA GLY A 246 -22.61 -5.32 6.17
C GLY A 246 -22.38 -5.67 4.69
N LEU A 247 -22.05 -4.69 3.83
CA LEU A 247 -21.63 -4.98 2.47
C LEU A 247 -20.24 -5.61 2.46
N ARG A 248 -20.04 -6.54 1.52
CA ARG A 248 -18.76 -7.23 1.34
C ARG A 248 -18.35 -7.13 -0.13
N ALA A 249 -17.05 -7.06 -0.39
CA ALA A 249 -16.51 -7.00 -1.73
C ALA A 249 -15.52 -8.14 -1.96
N LEU A 250 -15.46 -8.64 -3.21
CA LEU A 250 -14.44 -9.59 -3.64
C LEU A 250 -13.18 -8.83 -4.06
N HIS A 251 -12.04 -9.28 -3.55
CA HIS A 251 -10.71 -8.81 -3.90
C HIS A 251 -9.95 -9.91 -4.65
N SER A 252 -9.21 -9.57 -5.70
CA SER A 252 -8.53 -10.54 -6.56
C SER A 252 -7.08 -10.15 -6.84
N GLY A 253 -6.18 -11.13 -6.70
CA GLY A 253 -4.77 -11.04 -7.09
C GLY A 253 -4.50 -11.55 -8.51
N HIS A 254 -5.50 -12.08 -9.20
CA HIS A 254 -5.34 -12.66 -10.54
C HIS A 254 -4.88 -11.62 -11.57
N GLU A 255 -5.42 -10.40 -11.51
CA GLU A 255 -5.07 -9.33 -12.44
C GLU A 255 -3.61 -8.90 -12.27
N GLN A 256 -3.13 -8.78 -11.02
CA GLN A 256 -1.73 -8.49 -10.73
C GLN A 256 -0.81 -9.63 -11.21
N ALA A 257 -1.19 -10.89 -10.97
CA ALA A 257 -0.41 -12.03 -11.45
C ALA A 257 -0.36 -12.07 -12.98
N GLN A 258 -1.47 -11.81 -13.66
CA GLN A 258 -1.53 -11.74 -15.12
C GLN A 258 -0.70 -10.58 -15.68
N ASN A 259 -0.75 -9.40 -15.04
CA ASN A 259 0.09 -8.25 -15.41
C ASN A 259 1.58 -8.48 -15.15
N SER A 260 1.93 -9.29 -14.13
CA SER A 260 3.31 -9.71 -13.91
C SER A 260 3.80 -10.61 -15.05
N LYS A 261 3.00 -11.63 -15.41
CA LYS A 261 3.30 -12.57 -16.51
C LYS A 261 3.41 -11.86 -17.86
N SER A 262 2.51 -10.92 -18.17
CA SER A 262 2.52 -10.19 -19.44
C SER A 262 3.76 -9.31 -19.62
N ARG A 263 4.39 -8.87 -18.53
CA ARG A 263 5.66 -8.14 -18.51
C ARG A 263 6.89 -9.06 -18.44
N GLY A 264 6.71 -10.38 -18.59
CA GLY A 264 7.78 -11.36 -18.47
C GLY A 264 8.41 -11.43 -17.08
N SER A 265 7.69 -11.02 -16.04
CA SER A 265 8.13 -11.12 -14.64
C SER A 265 7.65 -12.43 -14.01
N ILE A 266 8.01 -12.64 -12.74
CA ILE A 266 7.72 -13.87 -12.00
C ILE A 266 6.32 -13.88 -11.40
N VAL A 267 5.81 -15.09 -11.19
CA VAL A 267 4.71 -15.39 -10.27
C VAL A 267 5.13 -16.62 -9.48
N ARG A 268 5.37 -16.42 -8.18
CA ARG A 268 5.93 -17.43 -7.28
C ARG A 268 4.91 -18.07 -6.35
N ARG A 269 3.68 -17.55 -6.28
CA ARG A 269 2.56 -18.17 -5.55
C ARG A 269 1.31 -18.07 -6.43
N GLU A 270 0.46 -19.09 -6.38
CA GLU A 270 -0.82 -19.04 -7.10
C GLU A 270 -1.67 -17.86 -6.60
N PRO A 271 -2.26 -17.06 -7.52
CA PRO A 271 -3.09 -15.94 -7.13
C PRO A 271 -4.36 -16.43 -6.45
N VAL A 272 -4.86 -15.64 -5.50
CA VAL A 272 -6.06 -15.96 -4.74
C VAL A 272 -7.08 -14.83 -4.84
N THR A 273 -8.29 -15.12 -4.39
CA THR A 273 -9.35 -14.14 -4.15
C THR A 273 -9.85 -14.27 -2.72
N SER A 274 -10.25 -13.15 -2.12
CA SER A 274 -10.81 -13.07 -0.78
C SER A 274 -12.06 -12.20 -0.76
N ILE A 275 -12.90 -12.35 0.26
CA ILE A 275 -14.10 -11.52 0.46
C ILE A 275 -13.98 -10.77 1.77
N HIS A 276 -13.88 -9.45 1.69
CA HIS A 276 -13.70 -8.55 2.84
C HIS A 276 -14.92 -7.64 3.03
N PRO A 277 -15.17 -7.15 4.26
CA PRO A 277 -16.16 -6.12 4.47
C PRO A 277 -15.76 -4.83 3.74
N LEU A 278 -16.75 -4.13 3.19
CA LEU A 278 -16.53 -2.86 2.49
C LEU A 278 -16.14 -1.75 3.47
N VAL A 279 -16.63 -1.84 4.72
CA VAL A 279 -16.19 -1.03 5.86
C VAL A 279 -15.56 -1.96 6.87
N ARG A 280 -14.28 -1.74 7.21
CA ARG A 280 -13.60 -2.52 8.25
C ARG A 280 -13.46 -1.71 9.53
N THR A 281 -13.23 -2.41 10.64
CA THR A 281 -12.89 -1.82 11.93
C THR A 281 -11.44 -2.13 12.28
N HIS A 282 -10.69 -1.12 12.70
CA HIS A 282 -9.31 -1.28 13.15
C HIS A 282 -9.29 -1.92 14.56
N PRO A 283 -8.58 -3.03 14.78
CA PRO A 283 -8.63 -3.76 16.06
C PRO A 283 -8.08 -2.97 17.26
N ALA A 284 -7.04 -2.15 17.10
CA ALA A 284 -6.49 -1.32 18.18
C ALA A 284 -7.29 -0.02 18.42
N THR A 285 -7.53 0.78 17.37
CA THR A 285 -8.17 2.10 17.52
C THR A 285 -9.71 2.06 17.56
N GLY A 286 -10.34 0.97 17.11
CA GLY A 286 -11.79 0.87 16.97
C GLY A 286 -12.37 1.71 15.83
N GLU A 287 -11.54 2.45 15.08
CA GLU A 287 -11.97 3.30 13.99
C GLU A 287 -12.51 2.47 12.81
N LYS A 288 -13.49 3.03 12.09
CA LYS A 288 -14.03 2.44 10.87
C LYS A 288 -13.38 3.08 9.65
N ALA A 289 -13.06 2.26 8.65
CA ALA A 289 -12.42 2.71 7.42
C ALA A 289 -13.08 2.07 6.19
N ILE A 290 -13.14 2.83 5.09
CA ILE A 290 -13.43 2.26 3.77
C ILE A 290 -12.34 1.23 3.44
N TYR A 291 -12.71 0.08 2.89
CA TYR A 291 -11.77 -1.00 2.58
C TYR A 291 -11.97 -1.55 1.17
N VAL A 292 -11.97 -0.65 0.19
CA VAL A 292 -11.99 -0.98 -1.22
C VAL A 292 -10.88 -0.24 -1.95
N ASN A 293 -10.45 -0.77 -3.08
CA ASN A 293 -9.51 -0.08 -3.96
C ASN A 293 -9.65 -0.57 -5.41
N PRO A 294 -9.40 0.31 -6.40
CA PRO A 294 -9.53 -0.05 -7.81
C PRO A 294 -8.55 -1.15 -8.24
N GLN A 295 -7.39 -1.26 -7.58
CA GLN A 295 -6.38 -2.23 -7.98
C GLN A 295 -6.83 -3.68 -7.76
N PHE A 296 -7.52 -3.99 -6.65
CA PHE A 296 -7.84 -5.36 -6.26
C PHE A 296 -9.34 -5.66 -6.14
N THR A 297 -10.18 -4.66 -5.89
CA THR A 297 -11.62 -4.88 -5.67
C THR A 297 -12.33 -5.11 -7.01
N ARG A 298 -13.17 -6.15 -7.09
CA ARG A 298 -13.85 -6.55 -8.33
C ARG A 298 -15.32 -6.19 -8.34
N TYR A 299 -16.06 -6.67 -7.34
CA TYR A 299 -17.48 -6.41 -7.23
C TYR A 299 -17.96 -6.59 -5.79
N ILE A 300 -19.13 -6.01 -5.51
CA ILE A 300 -19.82 -6.11 -4.23
C ILE A 300 -20.70 -7.37 -4.25
N ILE A 301 -20.57 -8.20 -3.23
CA ILE A 301 -21.32 -9.45 -3.11
C ILE A 301 -22.82 -9.16 -3.03
N GLY A 302 -23.61 -9.85 -3.85
CA GLY A 302 -25.06 -9.73 -3.88
C GLY A 302 -25.62 -8.56 -4.68
N TYR A 303 -24.76 -7.72 -5.26
CA TYR A 303 -25.15 -6.61 -6.12
C TYR A 303 -25.07 -7.02 -7.59
N LYS A 304 -25.91 -6.42 -8.44
CA LYS A 304 -25.75 -6.52 -9.90
C LYS A 304 -24.50 -5.77 -10.35
N GLN A 305 -24.03 -6.06 -11.56
CA GLN A 305 -22.82 -5.47 -12.11
C GLN A 305 -22.86 -3.94 -12.10
N GLU A 306 -23.91 -3.33 -12.66
CA GLU A 306 -24.03 -1.88 -12.75
C GLU A 306 -24.11 -1.24 -11.36
N GLU A 307 -24.89 -1.83 -10.45
CA GLU A 307 -25.03 -1.35 -9.06
C GLU A 307 -23.69 -1.37 -8.32
N SER A 308 -22.93 -2.46 -8.47
CA SER A 308 -21.60 -2.61 -7.89
C SER A 308 -20.61 -1.61 -8.50
N GLU A 309 -20.61 -1.47 -9.83
CA GLU A 309 -19.73 -0.54 -10.55
C GLU A 309 -20.01 0.92 -10.13
N TYR A 310 -21.27 1.33 -10.06
CA TYR A 310 -21.64 2.68 -9.63
C TYR A 310 -21.19 2.96 -8.19
N LEU A 311 -21.46 2.04 -7.26
CA LEU A 311 -21.10 2.24 -5.85
C LEU A 311 -19.59 2.23 -5.65
N LEU A 312 -18.87 1.28 -6.25
CA LEU A 312 -17.41 1.23 -6.17
C LEU A 312 -16.77 2.46 -6.82
N LYS A 313 -17.27 2.91 -7.98
CA LYS A 313 -16.78 4.13 -8.63
C LYS A 313 -16.93 5.35 -7.71
N PHE A 314 -18.09 5.52 -7.08
CA PHE A 314 -18.29 6.61 -6.12
C PHE A 314 -17.25 6.57 -4.99
N LEU A 315 -17.00 5.39 -4.41
CA LEU A 315 -16.02 5.24 -3.32
C LEU A 315 -14.58 5.51 -3.80
N TYR A 316 -14.22 5.05 -5.01
CA TYR A 316 -12.90 5.32 -5.58
C TYR A 316 -12.70 6.81 -5.86
N ASP A 317 -13.70 7.48 -6.44
CA ASP A 317 -13.66 8.92 -6.69
C ASP A 317 -13.58 9.70 -5.37
N HIS A 318 -14.34 9.30 -4.35
CA HIS A 318 -14.29 9.91 -3.02
C HIS A 318 -12.89 9.85 -2.42
N ILE A 319 -12.23 8.69 -2.45
CA ILE A 319 -10.85 8.52 -1.99
C ILE A 319 -9.89 9.38 -2.84
N ALA A 320 -10.02 9.33 -4.16
CA ALA A 320 -9.08 9.98 -5.07
C ALA A 320 -9.17 11.52 -5.05
N LEU A 321 -10.37 12.07 -4.91
CA LEU A 321 -10.64 13.51 -4.90
C LEU A 321 -10.55 14.14 -3.49
N GLY A 322 -10.45 13.32 -2.45
CA GLY A 322 -10.41 13.76 -1.07
C GLY A 322 -9.07 14.32 -0.60
N GLN A 323 -8.52 15.31 -1.30
CA GLN A 323 -7.21 15.92 -0.99
C GLN A 323 -7.06 16.36 0.47
N ASP A 324 -8.15 16.77 1.14
CA ASP A 324 -8.11 17.26 2.53
C ASP A 324 -7.99 16.13 3.58
N PHE A 325 -8.01 14.87 3.16
CA PHE A 325 -7.67 13.72 4.02
C PHE A 325 -6.51 12.90 3.42
N GLN A 326 -5.76 13.50 2.51
CA GLN A 326 -4.55 12.93 1.93
C GLN A 326 -3.30 13.58 2.54
N THR A 327 -2.18 12.87 2.50
CA THR A 327 -0.85 13.39 2.80
C THR A 327 0.10 12.96 1.70
N ARG A 328 1.02 13.84 1.33
CA ARG A 328 2.13 13.53 0.41
C ARG A 328 3.42 13.46 1.21
N VAL A 329 4.08 12.31 1.17
CA VAL A 329 5.40 12.13 1.78
C VAL A 329 6.47 12.30 0.71
N LYS A 330 7.29 13.33 0.88
CA LYS A 330 8.49 13.54 0.08
C LYS A 330 9.64 12.69 0.60
N TRP A 331 10.24 11.91 -0.29
CA TRP A 331 11.40 11.09 0.06
C TRP A 331 12.64 11.95 0.25
N ALA A 332 13.38 11.65 1.31
CA ALA A 332 14.74 12.15 1.55
C ALA A 332 15.62 10.93 1.85
N PRO A 333 16.95 11.01 1.63
CA PRO A 333 17.86 9.94 2.03
C PRO A 333 17.61 9.48 3.46
N ARG A 334 17.80 8.18 3.73
CA ARG A 334 17.63 7.59 5.07
C ARG A 334 16.23 7.74 5.68
N THR A 335 15.21 8.00 4.87
CA THR A 335 13.82 8.02 5.35
C THR A 335 13.26 6.60 5.42
N VAL A 336 12.61 6.26 6.53
CA VAL A 336 11.70 5.12 6.65
C VAL A 336 10.29 5.67 6.78
N VAL A 337 9.40 5.27 5.88
CA VAL A 337 7.95 5.55 6.00
C VAL A 337 7.27 4.31 6.54
N VAL A 338 6.49 4.49 7.60
CA VAL A 338 5.68 3.45 8.22
C VAL A 338 4.21 3.83 8.08
N TRP A 339 3.37 2.95 7.56
CA TRP A 339 1.93 3.19 7.47
C TRP A 339 1.13 1.98 7.94
N ASP A 340 -0.10 2.24 8.36
CA ASP A 340 -1.05 1.20 8.65
C ASP A 340 -1.88 0.89 7.40
N ASN A 341 -1.56 -0.22 6.74
CA ASN A 341 -2.22 -0.65 5.51
C ASN A 341 -3.70 -1.01 5.70
N ARG A 342 -4.15 -1.19 6.95
CA ARG A 342 -5.55 -1.49 7.27
C ARG A 342 -6.45 -0.27 7.13
N VAL A 343 -5.90 0.93 7.23
CA VAL A 343 -6.67 2.20 7.27
C VAL A 343 -6.16 3.24 6.29
N THR A 344 -5.25 2.87 5.39
CA THR A 344 -4.72 3.75 4.36
C THR A 344 -4.83 3.14 2.97
N ALA A 345 -5.05 4.00 1.98
CA ALA A 345 -4.68 3.71 0.59
C ALA A 345 -3.47 4.59 0.24
N HIS A 346 -2.67 4.18 -0.72
CA HIS A 346 -1.53 4.97 -1.21
C HIS A 346 -1.40 4.89 -2.73
N SER A 347 -0.69 5.87 -3.30
CA SER A 347 -0.37 5.95 -4.72
C SER A 347 1.05 6.47 -4.88
N ALA A 348 1.87 5.76 -5.67
CA ALA A 348 3.17 6.27 -6.08
C ALA A 348 2.97 7.43 -7.08
N THR A 349 3.77 8.48 -6.97
CA THR A 349 3.83 9.54 -7.97
C THR A 349 4.93 9.22 -8.97
N LEU A 350 4.57 9.09 -10.25
CA LEU A 350 5.52 8.87 -11.34
C LEU A 350 5.73 10.19 -12.11
N ASP A 351 6.54 11.09 -11.56
CA ASP A 351 6.70 12.49 -12.02
C ASP A 351 8.15 12.90 -12.32
N TRP A 352 9.07 11.94 -12.55
CA TRP A 352 10.44 12.21 -12.97
C TRP A 352 10.86 11.40 -14.21
N ALA A 353 11.43 12.09 -15.19
CA ALA A 353 11.77 11.56 -16.52
C ALA A 353 13.29 11.59 -16.84
N ASN A 354 14.12 12.01 -15.88
CA ASN A 354 15.56 12.11 -16.05
C ASN A 354 16.29 10.75 -15.89
N GLY A 355 15.55 9.65 -15.74
CA GLY A 355 16.10 8.30 -15.55
C GLY A 355 16.67 8.02 -14.18
N GLN A 356 16.63 8.96 -13.22
CA GLN A 356 17.23 8.75 -11.90
C GLN A 356 16.63 7.53 -11.19
N ARG A 357 17.52 6.71 -10.61
CA ARG A 357 17.17 5.52 -9.85
C ARG A 357 16.23 5.86 -8.69
N ARG A 358 15.22 5.01 -8.50
CA ARG A 358 14.40 4.99 -7.30
C ARG A 358 14.35 3.56 -6.78
N HIS A 359 14.98 3.33 -5.64
CA HIS A 359 15.16 2.02 -5.05
C HIS A 359 14.74 2.06 -3.59
N LEU A 360 13.70 1.30 -3.25
CA LEU A 360 13.21 1.18 -1.87
C LEU A 360 13.02 -0.29 -1.53
N ALA A 361 13.24 -0.61 -0.27
CA ALA A 361 12.96 -1.92 0.31
C ALA A 361 11.76 -1.82 1.25
N ARG A 362 10.86 -2.80 1.14
CA ARG A 362 9.64 -2.88 1.92
C ARG A 362 9.63 -4.15 2.76
N ILE A 363 9.34 -3.99 4.05
CA ILE A 363 9.05 -5.08 4.97
C ILE A 363 7.57 -4.98 5.32
N THR A 364 6.85 -6.07 5.11
CA THR A 364 5.39 -6.07 5.11
C THR A 364 4.85 -7.17 6.02
N PRO A 365 4.71 -6.91 7.33
CA PRO A 365 4.03 -7.79 8.28
C PRO A 365 2.56 -7.98 7.93
N GLN A 366 2.09 -9.23 7.90
CA GLN A 366 0.68 -9.58 7.76
C GLN A 366 -0.08 -9.33 9.06
N ALA A 367 -1.36 -8.98 8.93
CA ALA A 367 -2.24 -8.65 10.05
C ALA A 367 -3.39 -9.66 10.21
N GLU A 368 -4.41 -9.27 10.95
CA GLU A 368 -5.65 -10.02 11.08
C GLU A 368 -6.49 -10.02 9.78
N ALA A 369 -7.40 -10.99 9.65
CA ALA A 369 -8.41 -10.92 8.61
C ALA A 369 -9.33 -9.71 8.86
N PRO A 370 -9.64 -8.87 7.85
CA PRO A 370 -10.48 -7.69 8.04
C PRO A 370 -11.87 -8.03 8.61
N THR A 371 -12.22 -7.40 9.73
CA THR A 371 -13.53 -7.54 10.40
C THR A 371 -14.29 -6.23 10.46
N GLU A 372 -15.62 -6.30 10.59
CA GLU A 372 -16.50 -5.15 10.76
C GLU A 372 -17.27 -5.28 12.09
N THR A 373 -17.23 -4.25 12.94
CA THR A 373 -18.13 -4.15 14.10
C THR A 373 -19.45 -3.49 13.69
N PRO A 374 -20.57 -3.73 14.40
CA PRO A 374 -21.88 -3.18 14.06
C PRO A 374 -21.89 -1.65 13.85
N PHE A 375 -22.83 -1.16 13.05
CA PHE A 375 -23.09 0.26 12.90
C PHE A 375 -23.61 0.85 14.22
N ASN A 376 -23.01 1.95 14.67
CA ASN A 376 -23.50 2.70 15.82
C ASN A 376 -23.88 4.12 15.39
N ALA A 377 -25.19 4.37 15.29
CA ALA A 377 -25.72 5.67 14.87
C ALA A 377 -25.39 6.82 15.85
N HIS A 378 -25.00 6.51 17.09
CA HIS A 378 -24.68 7.49 18.14
C HIS A 378 -23.20 7.85 18.22
N GLN A 379 -22.32 7.19 17.47
CA GLN A 379 -20.88 7.44 17.46
C GLN A 379 -20.48 8.60 16.52
N GLN A 380 -21.44 9.45 16.13
CA GLN A 380 -21.31 10.57 15.18
C GLN A 380 -20.53 11.77 15.71
N GLU A 381 -19.81 11.61 16.81
CA GLU A 381 -18.81 12.60 17.16
C GLU A 381 -17.67 12.48 16.15
N PHE A 382 -17.39 13.57 15.44
CA PHE A 382 -16.21 13.71 14.59
C PHE A 382 -14.98 13.07 15.27
N SER A 383 -14.11 12.42 14.50
CA SER A 383 -12.85 11.86 15.02
C SER A 383 -12.13 12.93 15.87
N GLU A 384 -11.35 12.55 16.88
CA GLU A 384 -10.63 13.56 17.68
C GLU A 384 -9.77 14.49 16.81
N SER A 385 -9.22 13.99 15.69
CA SER A 385 -8.55 14.82 14.69
C SER A 385 -9.49 15.84 14.03
N THR A 386 -10.71 15.46 13.70
CA THR A 386 -11.71 16.36 13.10
C THR A 386 -12.30 17.33 14.13
N LYS A 387 -12.41 16.93 15.40
CA LYS A 387 -12.70 17.86 16.51
C LYS A 387 -11.57 18.87 16.74
N LYS A 388 -10.30 18.44 16.70
CA LYS A 388 -9.13 19.33 16.80
C LYS A 388 -9.09 20.36 15.65
N LEU A 389 -9.42 19.93 14.43
CA LEU A 389 -9.59 20.81 13.27
C LEU A 389 -10.67 21.88 13.49
N MET A 390 -11.82 21.50 14.06
CA MET A 390 -12.92 22.43 14.33
C MET A 390 -12.65 23.37 15.51
N ASN A 391 -11.84 22.94 16.48
CA ASN A 391 -11.64 23.67 17.74
C ASN A 391 -10.39 24.57 17.76
N GLY A 392 -9.57 24.58 16.70
CA GLY A 392 -8.36 25.41 16.63
C GLY A 392 -7.20 24.86 17.48
N ASN A 393 -6.00 24.91 16.92
CA ASN A 393 -4.78 24.33 17.48
C ASN A 393 -4.38 24.98 18.82
N ASN A 394 -4.61 24.31 19.96
CA ASN A 394 -3.81 24.54 21.16
C ASN A 394 -2.58 23.64 21.07
N GLY A 395 -1.52 24.19 20.47
CA GLY A 395 -0.25 23.50 20.27
C GLY A 395 0.32 22.96 21.59
N VAL A 396 0.79 21.72 21.53
CA VAL A 396 1.62 21.14 22.59
C VAL A 396 2.90 21.97 22.65
N THR A 397 3.02 22.78 23.69
CA THR A 397 4.26 23.45 24.05
C THR A 397 5.12 22.40 24.75
N ILE A 398 6.21 21.99 24.11
CA ILE A 398 7.28 21.27 24.80
C ILE A 398 7.91 22.27 25.75
N GLN A 399 7.68 22.11 27.06
CA GLN A 399 8.45 22.84 28.08
C GLN A 399 9.89 22.32 28.03
N GLY A 400 10.82 23.26 27.93
CA GLY A 400 12.24 23.02 27.66
C GLY A 400 13.07 22.53 28.84
#